data_AF-F5T4S4-F1
#
_entry.id   AF-F5T4S4-F1
#
_cell.length_a   1.000
_cell.length_b   1.000
_cell.length_c   1.000
_cell.angle_alpha   90.00
_cell.angle_beta   90.00
_cell.angle_gamma   90.00
#
_symmetry.space_group_name_H-M   'P 1'
#
loop_
_entity.id
_entity.type
_entity.pdbx_description
1 polymer ?
#
loop_
_entity_poly.entity_id
_entity_poly.type
_entity_poly.pdbx_seq_one_letter_code
_entity_poly.pdbx_strand_id
1 'polypeptide(L)'
;MNLGKRFGLKALALGLCIASLSMTALAAGWGQEKGKYYFIDPKNNEKVSGKWIHTSSGYYYIGADTYMVTGWKKINNSWHYFRPSGLMVTGWREVDKLWYYLKSDGTMQTGWLKLQKDGKDVWYYLKASGAMATGWRKISDKWYYFNPEDGSLVMQKWLKISDKWYYFGSDGAMQSGWLNLNGEYYYLSSTNGNMETGWKTDTDGNKYYMDLGNGKMSTGWKQIENAWYYFLNNGKMVKGWLKEKSHYYYLEDGKMLVNTTVTLDGRSFSFNEYGVCTSDTSNLNFTEANTQNNNNNNNNSNNSQGPGAAGPGVTGPGGNSSTESNTSPNPNANQSSSDGPSAQGPSGTSPNASSGGTIQPGSTTGPQ
;
A
#
# COMPACT_ATOMS: atom_id res chain seq x y z
N MET A 1 -1.90 8.43 -28.58
CA MET A 1 -2.55 9.69 -28.96
C MET A 1 -1.48 10.76 -29.12
N ASN A 2 -1.37 11.29 -30.33
CA ASN A 2 -0.49 12.38 -30.72
C ASN A 2 -1.11 13.70 -30.25
N LEU A 3 -0.41 14.53 -29.46
CA LEU A 3 -0.82 15.91 -29.22
C LEU A 3 0.34 16.85 -29.56
N GLY A 4 0.26 17.38 -30.77
CA GLY A 4 1.15 18.42 -31.27
C GLY A 4 0.67 19.82 -30.85
N LYS A 5 1.67 20.66 -30.56
CA LYS A 5 1.78 22.12 -30.75
C LYS A 5 0.67 23.00 -30.17
N ARG A 6 1.09 23.92 -29.28
CA ARG A 6 1.27 25.37 -29.53
C ARG A 6 1.47 26.10 -28.20
N PHE A 7 2.67 26.62 -27.92
CA PHE A 7 2.82 27.87 -27.16
C PHE A 7 4.11 28.57 -27.59
N GLY A 8 3.97 29.87 -27.89
CA GLY A 8 4.94 30.69 -28.57
C GLY A 8 6.21 30.95 -27.77
N LEU A 9 7.33 30.98 -28.50
CA LEU A 9 8.59 31.57 -28.04
C LEU A 9 8.35 33.03 -27.64
N LYS A 10 8.59 33.35 -26.36
CA LYS A 10 9.15 34.66 -26.01
C LYS A 10 10.64 34.44 -25.76
N ALA A 11 11.41 34.55 -26.83
CA ALA A 11 12.85 34.66 -26.74
C ALA A 11 13.18 36.02 -26.12
N LEU A 12 13.76 36.02 -24.92
CA LEU A 12 14.46 37.20 -24.42
C LEU A 12 15.85 37.16 -25.08
N ALA A 13 16.01 37.91 -26.17
CA ALA A 13 17.29 38.08 -26.83
C ALA A 13 18.22 38.86 -25.90
N LEU A 14 19.20 38.18 -25.30
CA LEU A 14 20.36 38.84 -24.71
C LEU A 14 21.31 39.13 -25.87
N GLY A 15 21.29 40.36 -26.37
CA GLY A 15 22.19 40.81 -27.43
C GLY A 15 23.65 40.69 -26.97
N LEU A 16 24.42 39.82 -27.63
CA LEU A 16 25.87 39.81 -27.56
C LEU A 16 26.40 40.92 -28.47
N CYS A 17 27.01 41.95 -27.89
CA CYS A 17 27.88 42.86 -28.61
C CYS A 17 29.32 42.61 -28.14
N ILE A 18 30.18 42.22 -29.08
CA ILE A 18 31.62 42.01 -28.86
C ILE A 18 32.31 43.31 -29.27
N ALA A 19 32.91 44.03 -28.32
CA ALA A 19 34.17 44.77 -28.45
C ALA A 19 34.43 45.66 -27.22
N SER A 20 35.66 45.56 -26.68
CA SER A 20 36.43 46.56 -25.91
C SER A 20 35.78 47.26 -24.70
N LEU A 21 36.35 46.98 -23.51
CA LEU A 21 36.42 47.82 -22.30
C LEU A 21 35.24 48.78 -22.06
N SER A 22 34.16 48.27 -21.47
CA SER A 22 33.29 49.08 -20.62
C SER A 22 32.62 48.18 -19.59
N MET A 23 32.62 48.60 -18.32
CA MET A 23 31.74 48.06 -17.30
C MET A 23 30.30 48.40 -17.70
N THR A 24 29.70 47.59 -18.57
CA THR A 24 28.29 47.72 -18.89
C THR A 24 27.53 47.08 -17.72
N ALA A 25 27.21 47.89 -16.71
CA ALA A 25 26.26 47.53 -15.68
C ALA A 25 24.89 47.33 -16.35
N LEU A 26 24.62 46.10 -16.78
CA LEU A 26 23.32 45.73 -17.34
C LEU A 26 22.34 45.61 -16.17
N ALA A 27 21.32 46.47 -16.17
CA ALA A 27 20.10 46.43 -15.34
C ALA A 27 20.27 46.08 -13.83
N ALA A 28 19.85 47.00 -12.95
CA ALA A 28 19.63 46.74 -11.52
C ALA A 28 20.82 46.14 -10.75
N GLY A 29 22.05 46.57 -11.05
CA GLY A 29 23.25 46.20 -10.27
C GLY A 29 24.00 44.96 -10.76
N TRP A 30 23.55 44.27 -11.80
CA TRP A 30 24.30 43.15 -12.35
C TRP A 30 25.47 43.59 -13.22
N GLY A 31 26.60 42.90 -13.06
CA GLY A 31 27.78 43.07 -13.91
C GLY A 31 28.38 41.73 -14.28
N GLN A 32 29.24 41.72 -15.28
CA GLN A 32 29.93 40.52 -15.74
C GLN A 32 31.43 40.80 -15.89
N GLU A 33 32.24 39.87 -15.40
CA GLU A 33 33.68 39.93 -15.50
C GLU A 33 34.21 38.51 -15.78
N LYS A 34 35.03 38.37 -16.84
CA LYS A 34 35.66 37.09 -17.22
C LYS A 34 34.65 35.93 -17.30
N GLY A 35 33.45 36.20 -17.82
CA GLY A 35 32.38 35.22 -17.96
C GLY A 35 31.58 34.91 -16.69
N LYS A 36 31.96 35.47 -15.53
CA LYS A 36 31.22 35.32 -14.26
C LYS A 36 30.38 36.54 -13.98
N TYR A 37 29.19 36.31 -13.42
CA TYR A 37 28.27 37.38 -13.03
C TYR A 37 28.50 37.79 -11.59
N TYR A 38 28.42 39.08 -11.27
CA TYR A 38 28.46 39.63 -9.92
C TYR A 38 27.32 40.64 -9.75
N PHE A 39 27.08 41.05 -8.51
CA PHE A 39 26.06 42.05 -8.19
C PHE A 39 26.69 43.21 -7.41
N ILE A 40 26.35 44.44 -7.78
CA ILE A 40 26.76 45.68 -7.14
C ILE A 40 25.61 46.19 -6.28
N ASP A 41 25.89 46.52 -5.02
CA ASP A 41 24.92 47.17 -4.15
C ASP A 41 24.73 48.64 -4.61
N PRO A 42 23.52 49.04 -5.01
CA PRO A 42 23.28 50.39 -5.54
C PRO A 42 23.55 51.51 -4.52
N LYS A 43 23.63 51.20 -3.22
CA LYS A 43 23.81 52.22 -2.17
C LYS A 43 25.25 52.70 -2.05
N ASN A 44 26.21 51.80 -2.23
CA ASN A 44 27.63 52.09 -2.04
C ASN A 44 28.48 51.78 -3.29
N ASN A 45 27.87 51.24 -4.35
CA ASN A 45 28.52 50.90 -5.61
C ASN A 45 29.63 49.84 -5.48
N GLU A 46 29.51 48.93 -4.50
CA GLU A 46 30.46 47.84 -4.24
C GLU A 46 29.89 46.46 -4.59
N LYS A 47 30.77 45.50 -4.94
CA LYS A 47 30.37 44.10 -5.15
C LYS A 47 29.88 43.49 -3.83
N VAL A 48 28.72 42.86 -3.86
CA VAL A 48 28.21 42.10 -2.72
C VAL A 48 28.92 40.75 -2.61
N SER A 49 28.98 40.20 -1.40
CA SER A 49 29.55 38.89 -1.10
C SER A 49 28.64 38.13 -0.14
N GLY A 50 28.43 36.83 -0.40
CA GLY A 50 27.65 35.95 0.47
C GLY A 50 26.18 36.32 0.64
N LYS A 51 25.56 36.98 -0.35
CA LYS A 51 24.25 37.65 -0.21
C LYS A 51 23.20 37.07 -1.16
N TRP A 52 21.98 36.92 -0.66
CA TRP A 52 20.80 36.63 -1.46
C TRP A 52 20.33 37.87 -2.20
N ILE A 53 20.04 37.71 -3.50
CA ILE A 53 19.50 38.77 -4.36
C ILE A 53 18.12 38.35 -4.84
N HIS A 54 17.10 39.13 -4.48
CA HIS A 54 15.73 38.92 -4.92
C HIS A 54 15.40 39.85 -6.07
N THR A 55 14.86 39.29 -7.14
CA THR A 55 14.43 40.01 -8.34
C THR A 55 13.01 39.60 -8.71
N SER A 56 12.39 40.29 -9.66
CA SER A 56 11.10 39.88 -10.22
C SER A 56 11.12 38.48 -10.86
N SER A 57 12.30 37.98 -11.25
CA SER A 57 12.47 36.63 -11.81
C SER A 57 12.66 35.55 -10.73
N GLY A 58 12.90 35.96 -9.48
CA GLY A 58 13.15 35.08 -8.34
C GLY A 58 14.49 35.34 -7.66
N TYR A 59 15.01 34.33 -6.97
CA TYR A 59 16.16 34.43 -6.07
C TYR A 59 17.46 33.97 -6.72
N TYR A 60 18.53 34.70 -6.43
CA TYR A 60 19.91 34.40 -6.80
C TYR A 60 20.77 34.44 -5.53
N TYR A 61 21.95 33.83 -5.58
CA TYR A 61 22.92 33.92 -4.49
C TYR A 61 24.28 34.33 -5.04
N ILE A 62 24.88 35.36 -4.43
CA ILE A 62 26.26 35.75 -4.69
C ILE A 62 27.14 35.09 -3.63
N GLY A 63 28.12 34.33 -4.10
CA GLY A 63 29.07 33.60 -3.26
C GLY A 63 30.02 34.53 -2.49
N ALA A 64 30.79 33.93 -1.59
CA ALA A 64 31.83 34.64 -0.84
C ALA A 64 32.93 35.21 -1.77
N ASP A 65 33.09 34.61 -2.95
CA ASP A 65 33.99 35.04 -4.02
C ASP A 65 33.43 36.19 -4.87
N THR A 66 32.31 36.81 -4.45
CA THR A 66 31.61 37.92 -5.12
C THR A 66 30.92 37.57 -6.44
N TYR A 67 30.90 36.28 -6.82
CA TYR A 67 30.28 35.84 -8.06
C TYR A 67 29.00 35.05 -7.83
N MET A 68 28.10 35.09 -8.80
CA MET A 68 26.83 34.40 -8.81
C MET A 68 27.04 32.88 -8.76
N VAL A 69 26.34 32.23 -7.84
CA VAL A 69 26.36 30.79 -7.68
C VAL A 69 25.48 30.12 -8.73
N THR A 70 25.98 29.01 -9.27
CA THR A 70 25.24 28.06 -10.11
C THR A 70 25.43 26.65 -9.56
N GLY A 71 24.53 25.72 -9.88
CA GLY A 71 24.58 24.34 -9.39
C GLY A 71 24.26 24.22 -7.89
N TRP A 72 24.74 23.14 -7.27
CA TRP A 72 24.53 22.85 -5.86
C TRP A 72 25.36 23.77 -4.97
N LYS A 73 24.72 24.37 -3.96
CA LYS A 73 25.40 25.16 -2.94
C LYS A 73 24.76 24.95 -1.57
N LYS A 74 25.60 24.70 -0.57
CA LYS A 74 25.18 24.69 0.83
C LYS A 74 25.26 26.10 1.40
N ILE A 75 24.13 26.61 1.90
CA ILE A 75 23.96 27.96 2.47
C ILE A 75 23.22 27.79 3.80
N ASN A 76 23.75 28.33 4.89
CA ASN A 76 23.16 28.23 6.24
C ASN A 76 22.74 26.79 6.62
N ASN A 77 23.64 25.84 6.35
CA ASN A 77 23.47 24.40 6.58
C ASN A 77 22.43 23.69 5.68
N SER A 78 21.77 24.39 4.76
CA SER A 78 20.81 23.81 3.81
C SER A 78 21.36 23.76 2.39
N TRP A 79 21.04 22.71 1.63
CA TRP A 79 21.40 22.62 0.22
C TRP A 79 20.38 23.36 -0.64
N HIS A 80 20.87 24.13 -1.61
CA HIS A 80 20.08 24.79 -2.65
C HIS A 80 20.65 24.41 -4.01
N TYR A 81 19.81 24.47 -5.05
CA TYR A 81 20.25 24.29 -6.43
C TYR A 81 19.92 25.52 -7.26
N PHE A 82 20.92 26.02 -7.99
CA PHE A 82 20.79 27.17 -8.88
C PHE A 82 20.95 26.71 -10.33
N ARG A 83 20.07 27.20 -11.22
CA ARG A 83 20.17 26.94 -12.67
C ARG A 83 21.49 27.52 -13.22
N PRO A 84 21.91 27.15 -14.44
CA PRO A 84 23.02 27.83 -15.11
C PRO A 84 22.84 29.36 -15.22
N SER A 85 21.59 29.83 -15.24
CA SER A 85 21.25 31.26 -15.19
C SER A 85 21.43 31.89 -13.81
N GLY A 86 21.77 31.13 -12.77
CA GLY A 86 21.85 31.58 -11.38
C GLY A 86 20.52 31.63 -10.63
N LEU A 87 19.40 31.35 -11.30
CA LEU A 87 18.09 31.36 -10.66
C LEU A 87 17.94 30.14 -9.74
N MET A 88 17.57 30.37 -8.49
CA MET A 88 17.29 29.32 -7.50
C MET A 88 16.12 28.45 -7.95
N VAL A 89 16.26 27.14 -7.79
CA VAL A 89 15.24 26.17 -8.14
C VAL A 89 14.36 25.85 -6.93
N THR A 90 13.06 25.75 -7.19
CA THR A 90 12.05 25.15 -6.31
C THR A 90 11.34 24.03 -7.07
N GLY A 91 10.69 23.13 -6.34
CA GLY A 91 10.02 21.94 -6.87
C GLY A 91 10.99 20.84 -7.33
N TRP A 92 10.48 19.96 -8.19
CA TRP A 92 11.23 18.84 -8.74
C TRP A 92 12.33 19.29 -9.70
N ARG A 93 13.52 18.72 -9.54
CA ARG A 93 14.66 18.95 -10.42
C ARG A 93 15.45 17.68 -10.66
N GLU A 94 15.66 17.38 -11.95
CA GLU A 94 16.62 16.37 -12.36
C GLU A 94 18.02 16.98 -12.47
N VAL A 95 18.99 16.31 -11.86
CA VAL A 95 20.43 16.60 -11.94
C VAL A 95 21.15 15.27 -12.06
N ASP A 96 21.97 15.09 -13.09
CA ASP A 96 22.73 13.86 -13.34
C ASP A 96 21.89 12.58 -13.27
N LYS A 97 20.70 12.61 -13.89
CA LYS A 97 19.72 11.51 -13.93
C LYS A 97 19.11 11.14 -12.57
N LEU A 98 19.28 11.99 -11.56
CA LEU A 98 18.67 11.84 -10.24
C LEU A 98 17.68 12.97 -9.99
N TRP A 99 16.53 12.61 -9.44
CA TRP A 99 15.49 13.58 -9.07
C TRP A 99 15.68 14.07 -7.64
N TYR A 100 15.56 15.38 -7.45
CA TYR A 100 15.60 16.06 -6.17
C TYR A 100 14.35 16.93 -6.04
N TYR A 101 13.95 17.22 -4.81
CA TYR A 101 12.89 18.18 -4.55
C TYR A 101 13.44 19.35 -3.74
N LEU A 102 13.27 20.57 -4.24
CA LEU A 102 13.61 21.80 -3.56
C LEU A 102 12.30 22.40 -3.02
N LYS A 103 12.23 22.69 -1.72
CA LYS A 103 11.03 23.28 -1.11
C LYS A 103 10.78 24.71 -1.62
N SER A 104 9.69 25.32 -1.18
CA SER A 104 9.31 26.70 -1.50
C SER A 104 10.40 27.71 -1.16
N ASP A 105 11.12 27.51 -0.06
CA ASP A 105 12.28 28.30 0.38
C ASP A 105 13.59 27.95 -0.37
N GLY A 106 13.53 27.03 -1.35
CA GLY A 106 14.65 26.55 -2.14
C GLY A 106 15.57 25.56 -1.42
N THR A 107 15.30 25.19 -0.18
CA THR A 107 16.10 24.19 0.53
C THR A 107 15.75 22.79 0.07
N MET A 108 16.75 21.93 -0.08
CA MET A 108 16.60 20.56 -0.56
C MET A 108 15.87 19.69 0.47
N GLN A 109 14.83 18.99 0.02
CA GLN A 109 14.09 18.04 0.83
C GLN A 109 14.89 16.74 1.03
N THR A 110 14.81 16.21 2.25
CA THR A 110 15.23 14.86 2.61
C THR A 110 14.12 14.19 3.42
N GLY A 111 14.04 12.88 3.41
CA GLY A 111 13.00 12.12 4.10
C GLY A 111 11.69 12.08 3.31
N TRP A 112 10.58 11.92 4.03
CA TRP A 112 9.25 11.81 3.44
C TRP A 112 8.81 13.13 2.80
N LEU A 113 8.18 13.03 1.63
CA LEU A 113 7.58 14.15 0.93
C LEU A 113 6.15 13.77 0.52
N LYS A 114 5.18 14.56 0.95
CA LYS A 114 3.79 14.46 0.50
C LYS A 114 3.47 15.60 -0.44
N LEU A 115 2.92 15.28 -1.60
CA LEU A 115 2.43 16.25 -2.59
C LEU A 115 0.97 15.93 -2.95
N GLN A 116 0.22 16.95 -3.38
CA GLN A 116 -1.08 16.74 -4.00
C GLN A 116 -0.92 16.55 -5.51
N LYS A 117 -1.51 15.49 -6.06
CA LYS A 117 -1.62 15.27 -7.51
C LYS A 117 -3.05 14.86 -7.83
N ASP A 118 -3.72 15.62 -8.69
CA ASP A 118 -5.11 15.37 -9.09
C ASP A 118 -6.08 15.20 -7.91
N GLY A 119 -5.91 16.03 -6.88
CA GLY A 119 -6.72 15.97 -5.66
C GLY A 119 -6.38 14.82 -4.71
N LYS A 120 -5.34 14.02 -4.97
CA LYS A 120 -4.91 12.90 -4.12
C LYS A 120 -3.51 13.11 -3.52
N ASP A 121 -3.31 12.58 -2.33
CA ASP A 121 -2.01 12.53 -1.69
C ASP A 121 -1.10 11.53 -2.43
N VAL A 122 0.08 11.99 -2.81
CA VAL A 122 1.14 11.14 -3.37
C VAL A 122 2.39 11.32 -2.52
N TRP A 123 2.95 10.20 -2.07
CA TRP A 123 4.11 10.17 -1.20
C TRP A 123 5.37 9.79 -1.97
N TYR A 124 6.48 10.40 -1.59
CA TYR A 124 7.82 10.13 -2.10
C TYR A 124 8.78 10.04 -0.91
N TYR A 125 9.97 9.50 -1.14
CA TYR A 125 11.04 9.53 -0.16
C TYR A 125 12.33 10.03 -0.80
N LEU A 126 12.88 11.11 -0.26
CA LEU A 126 14.18 11.65 -0.65
C LEU A 126 15.22 11.07 0.29
N LYS A 127 16.23 10.40 -0.25
CA LYS A 127 17.32 9.82 0.55
C LYS A 127 18.07 10.94 1.30
N ALA A 128 18.95 10.58 2.23
CA ALA A 128 19.81 11.55 2.92
C ALA A 128 20.65 12.42 1.96
N SER A 129 20.97 11.90 0.76
CA SER A 129 21.62 12.66 -0.30
C SER A 129 20.70 13.63 -1.06
N GLY A 130 19.40 13.67 -0.75
CA GLY A 130 18.36 14.41 -1.47
C GLY A 130 17.81 13.69 -2.70
N ALA A 131 18.49 12.67 -3.21
CA ALA A 131 18.02 11.93 -4.38
C ALA A 131 16.78 11.11 -4.04
N MET A 132 15.76 11.19 -4.89
CA MET A 132 14.51 10.45 -4.79
C MET A 132 14.77 8.94 -4.79
N ALA A 133 14.04 8.22 -3.94
CA ALA A 133 14.05 6.77 -3.88
C ALA A 133 13.15 6.16 -4.97
N THR A 134 13.60 5.04 -5.51
CA THR A 134 12.84 4.16 -6.40
C THR A 134 13.08 2.71 -5.96
N GLY A 135 12.14 1.82 -6.25
CA GLY A 135 12.21 0.41 -5.87
C GLY A 135 12.10 0.18 -4.36
N TRP A 136 12.67 -0.95 -3.91
CA TRP A 136 12.64 -1.37 -2.51
C TRP A 136 13.47 -0.46 -1.60
N ARG A 137 12.90 -0.09 -0.45
CA ARG A 137 13.60 0.67 0.58
C ARG A 137 13.16 0.24 1.98
N LYS A 138 14.12 -0.04 2.85
CA LYS A 138 13.90 -0.19 4.29
C LYS A 138 14.01 1.19 4.96
N ILE A 139 12.96 1.62 5.66
CA ILE A 139 12.88 2.90 6.37
C ILE A 139 12.27 2.63 7.75
N SER A 140 12.98 2.97 8.82
CA SER A 140 12.52 2.74 10.21
C SER A 140 11.96 1.33 10.44
N ASP A 141 12.75 0.33 10.03
CA ASP A 141 12.44 -1.11 10.10
C ASP A 141 11.27 -1.64 9.28
N LYS A 142 10.61 -0.79 8.49
CA LYS A 142 9.57 -1.19 7.54
C LYS A 142 10.09 -1.19 6.11
N TRP A 143 9.61 -2.13 5.30
CA TRP A 143 9.89 -2.17 3.87
C TRP A 143 8.82 -1.40 3.09
N TYR A 144 9.26 -0.58 2.15
CA TYR A 144 8.44 0.22 1.25
C TYR A 144 8.87 -0.05 -0.18
N TYR A 145 7.97 0.19 -1.12
CA TYR A 145 8.27 0.14 -2.55
C TYR A 145 7.84 1.42 -3.24
N PHE A 146 8.78 2.05 -3.94
CA PHE A 146 8.55 3.25 -4.73
C PHE A 146 8.53 2.89 -6.20
N ASN A 147 7.53 3.37 -6.94
CA ASN A 147 7.38 3.07 -8.37
C ASN A 147 8.67 3.50 -9.12
N PRO A 148 9.30 2.60 -9.90
CA PRO A 148 10.55 2.93 -10.60
C PRO A 148 10.42 4.08 -11.60
N GLU A 149 9.22 4.29 -12.16
CA GLU A 149 8.96 5.29 -13.20
C GLU A 149 8.90 6.72 -12.68
N ASP A 150 8.24 6.93 -11.53
CA ASP A 150 7.97 8.28 -11.01
C ASP A 150 8.34 8.47 -9.53
N GLY A 151 8.80 7.42 -8.84
CA GLY A 151 9.19 7.46 -7.43
C GLY A 151 8.02 7.54 -6.44
N SER A 152 6.77 7.45 -6.90
CA SER A 152 5.61 7.49 -6.01
C SER A 152 5.53 6.21 -5.14
N LEU A 153 5.15 6.35 -3.88
CA LEU A 153 5.00 5.24 -2.94
C LEU A 153 3.83 4.34 -3.34
N VAL A 154 4.05 3.02 -3.26
CA VAL A 154 2.99 2.01 -3.41
C VAL A 154 2.26 1.81 -2.09
N MET A 155 0.93 1.90 -2.12
CA MET A 155 0.06 1.84 -0.94
C MET A 155 -1.26 1.13 -1.28
N GLN A 156 -1.84 0.44 -0.29
CA GLN A 156 -3.17 -0.20 -0.33
C GLN A 156 -3.43 -1.11 -1.52
N LYS A 157 -2.43 -1.87 -1.96
CA LYS A 157 -2.59 -2.76 -3.11
C LYS A 157 -1.64 -3.96 -3.08
N TRP A 158 -2.07 -4.99 -3.79
CA TRP A 158 -1.18 -6.03 -4.30
C TRP A 158 -0.29 -5.47 -5.39
N LEU A 159 0.98 -5.88 -5.37
CA LEU A 159 1.93 -5.59 -6.44
C LEU A 159 2.81 -6.82 -6.69
N LYS A 160 2.93 -7.20 -7.97
CA LYS A 160 3.81 -8.26 -8.41
C LYS A 160 5.19 -7.67 -8.73
N ILE A 161 6.23 -8.12 -8.03
CA ILE A 161 7.62 -7.67 -8.19
C ILE A 161 8.50 -8.91 -8.36
N SER A 162 9.20 -9.01 -9.50
CA SER A 162 10.08 -10.15 -9.82
C SER A 162 9.41 -11.51 -9.58
N ASP A 163 8.23 -11.69 -10.19
CA ASP A 163 7.38 -12.86 -10.09
C ASP A 163 6.78 -13.23 -8.72
N LYS A 164 6.95 -12.37 -7.72
CA LYS A 164 6.37 -12.55 -6.38
C LYS A 164 5.33 -11.48 -6.08
N TRP A 165 4.24 -11.88 -5.45
CA TRP A 165 3.20 -10.96 -5.00
C TRP A 165 3.50 -10.42 -3.61
N TYR A 166 3.32 -9.12 -3.41
CA TYR A 166 3.44 -8.44 -2.13
C TYR A 166 2.21 -7.58 -1.92
N TYR A 167 1.82 -7.37 -0.66
CA TYR A 167 0.76 -6.42 -0.33
C TYR A 167 1.34 -5.25 0.48
N PHE A 168 0.97 -4.03 0.11
CA PHE A 168 1.37 -2.81 0.80
C PHE A 168 0.15 -2.21 1.51
N GLY A 169 0.32 -1.89 2.79
CA GLY A 169 -0.73 -1.37 3.65
C GLY A 169 -1.12 0.08 3.35
N SER A 170 -1.98 0.64 4.21
CA SER A 170 -2.44 2.03 4.13
C SER A 170 -1.35 3.06 4.44
N ASP A 171 -0.33 2.69 5.19
CA ASP A 171 0.88 3.49 5.41
C ASP A 171 1.97 3.22 4.34
N GLY A 172 1.68 2.39 3.35
CA GLY A 172 2.63 1.96 2.31
C GLY A 172 3.67 0.93 2.78
N ALA A 173 3.61 0.46 4.03
CA ALA A 173 4.51 -0.59 4.49
C ALA A 173 4.10 -1.95 3.91
N MET A 174 5.09 -2.70 3.46
CA MET A 174 4.94 -4.09 3.04
C MET A 174 4.41 -4.93 4.21
N GLN A 175 3.34 -5.67 3.97
CA GLN A 175 2.75 -6.58 4.95
C GLN A 175 3.53 -7.91 5.00
N SER A 176 3.43 -8.60 6.13
CA SER A 176 4.01 -9.93 6.34
C SER A 176 3.13 -10.71 7.32
N GLY A 177 3.22 -12.04 7.31
CA GLY A 177 2.35 -12.91 8.10
C GLY A 177 0.93 -13.02 7.54
N TRP A 178 -0.05 -13.31 8.40
CA TRP A 178 -1.45 -13.42 8.01
C TRP A 178 -2.02 -12.07 7.59
N LEU A 179 -2.65 -12.04 6.42
CA LEU A 179 -3.31 -10.87 5.86
C LEU A 179 -4.78 -11.20 5.63
N ASN A 180 -5.68 -10.39 6.19
CA ASN A 180 -7.11 -10.44 5.91
C ASN A 180 -7.51 -9.26 5.03
N LEU A 181 -8.07 -9.56 3.86
CA LEU A 181 -8.67 -8.58 2.97
C LEU A 181 -10.14 -8.94 2.75
N ASN A 182 -11.04 -8.23 3.42
CA ASN A 182 -12.49 -8.40 3.28
C ASN A 182 -12.98 -9.84 3.52
N GLY A 183 -12.44 -10.52 4.53
CA GLY A 183 -12.80 -11.90 4.89
C GLY A 183 -12.00 -12.98 4.16
N GLU A 184 -11.20 -12.60 3.16
CA GLU A 184 -10.28 -13.49 2.47
C GLU A 184 -8.92 -13.44 3.15
N TYR A 185 -8.39 -14.61 3.55
CA TYR A 185 -7.10 -14.71 4.21
C TYR A 185 -6.00 -15.11 3.23
N TYR A 186 -4.82 -14.55 3.42
CA TYR A 186 -3.60 -14.86 2.70
C TYR A 186 -2.47 -15.02 3.71
N TYR A 187 -1.43 -15.75 3.34
CA TYR A 187 -0.20 -15.79 4.11
C TYR A 187 0.93 -15.12 3.32
N LEU A 188 1.51 -14.08 3.90
CA LEU A 188 2.71 -13.43 3.40
C LEU A 188 3.90 -13.93 4.21
N SER A 189 4.99 -14.28 3.54
CA SER A 189 6.22 -14.74 4.19
C SER A 189 6.64 -13.78 5.29
N SER A 190 6.84 -14.29 6.50
CA SER A 190 7.28 -13.46 7.65
C SER A 190 8.67 -12.85 7.44
N THR A 191 9.49 -13.47 6.59
CA THR A 191 10.86 -13.03 6.32
C THR A 191 10.93 -12.05 5.15
N ASN A 192 10.22 -12.38 4.06
CA ASN A 192 10.38 -11.69 2.78
C ASN A 192 9.12 -10.94 2.33
N GLY A 193 7.98 -11.12 3.00
CA GLY A 193 6.71 -10.46 2.66
C GLY A 193 6.01 -10.94 1.39
N ASN A 194 6.63 -11.83 0.61
CA ASN A 194 5.99 -12.38 -0.57
C ASN A 194 4.84 -13.32 -0.18
N MET A 195 3.75 -13.28 -0.93
CA MET A 195 2.62 -14.20 -0.79
C MET A 195 3.08 -15.65 -0.96
N GLU A 196 2.69 -16.50 -0.02
CA GLU A 196 2.92 -17.94 -0.07
C GLU A 196 1.68 -18.64 -0.65
N THR A 197 1.92 -19.76 -1.34
CA THR A 197 0.89 -20.65 -1.85
C THR A 197 1.19 -22.09 -1.42
N GLY A 198 0.18 -22.95 -1.45
CA GLY A 198 0.29 -24.35 -1.03
C GLY A 198 0.18 -24.55 0.48
N TRP A 199 0.81 -25.62 0.98
CA TRP A 199 0.73 -26.02 2.38
C TRP A 199 1.51 -25.10 3.31
N LYS A 200 0.85 -24.64 4.38
CA LYS A 200 1.48 -23.92 5.49
C LYS A 200 1.24 -24.66 6.79
N THR A 201 2.27 -24.79 7.62
CA THR A 201 2.15 -25.31 8.99
C THR A 201 2.50 -24.20 9.98
N ASP A 202 1.69 -24.01 11.02
CA ASP A 202 2.00 -23.07 12.10
C ASP A 202 2.85 -23.73 13.20
N THR A 203 3.19 -22.97 14.24
CA THR A 203 4.04 -23.43 15.35
C THR A 203 3.40 -24.53 16.20
N ASP A 204 2.06 -24.61 16.19
CA ASP A 204 1.30 -25.60 16.94
C ASP A 204 1.06 -26.88 16.11
N GLY A 205 1.60 -26.93 14.88
CA GLY A 205 1.44 -28.05 13.96
C GLY A 205 0.12 -28.03 13.18
N ASN A 206 -0.71 -26.98 13.30
CA ASN A 206 -1.91 -26.88 12.47
C ASN A 206 -1.50 -26.63 11.02
N LYS A 207 -2.20 -27.28 10.09
CA LYS A 207 -1.98 -27.12 8.66
C LYS A 207 -3.07 -26.25 8.04
N TYR A 208 -2.67 -25.46 7.07
CA TYR A 208 -3.50 -24.58 6.25
C TYR A 208 -3.11 -24.81 4.79
N TYR A 209 -3.99 -24.46 3.86
CA TYR A 209 -3.69 -24.53 2.44
C TYR A 209 -4.03 -23.23 1.75
N MET A 210 -3.01 -22.54 1.23
CA MET A 210 -3.16 -21.36 0.40
C MET A 210 -3.35 -21.81 -1.05
N ASP A 211 -4.41 -21.38 -1.71
CA ASP A 211 -4.71 -21.78 -3.09
C ASP A 211 -3.55 -21.41 -4.04
N LEU A 212 -3.17 -22.33 -4.93
CA LEU A 212 -2.01 -22.15 -5.81
C LEU A 212 -2.23 -21.04 -6.86
N GLY A 213 -3.48 -20.78 -7.25
CA GLY A 213 -3.80 -19.81 -8.29
C GLY A 213 -3.88 -18.37 -7.77
N ASN A 214 -4.37 -18.18 -6.55
CA ASN A 214 -4.64 -16.83 -6.01
C ASN A 214 -4.14 -16.58 -4.58
N GLY A 215 -3.57 -17.58 -3.90
CA GLY A 215 -3.03 -17.46 -2.54
C GLY A 215 -4.07 -17.38 -1.43
N LYS A 216 -5.37 -17.44 -1.74
CA LYS A 216 -6.43 -17.44 -0.73
C LYS A 216 -6.36 -18.69 0.12
N MET A 217 -6.48 -18.53 1.43
CA MET A 217 -6.61 -19.64 2.37
C MET A 217 -7.88 -20.44 2.08
N SER A 218 -7.74 -21.76 1.95
CA SER A 218 -8.86 -22.66 1.75
C SER A 218 -9.67 -22.84 3.03
N THR A 219 -10.99 -22.91 2.85
CA THR A 219 -11.98 -23.28 3.87
C THR A 219 -12.93 -24.31 3.25
N GLY A 220 -13.58 -25.11 4.11
CA GLY A 220 -14.42 -26.22 3.70
C GLY A 220 -13.65 -27.35 3.00
N TRP A 221 -14.37 -28.11 2.19
CA TRP A 221 -13.79 -29.20 1.39
C TRP A 221 -12.89 -28.67 0.27
N LYS A 222 -11.70 -29.26 0.14
CA LYS A 222 -10.76 -28.97 -0.95
C LYS A 222 -10.06 -30.23 -1.41
N GLN A 223 -10.05 -30.46 -2.72
CA GLN A 223 -9.27 -31.54 -3.32
C GLN A 223 -7.84 -31.05 -3.61
N ILE A 224 -6.85 -31.78 -3.12
CA ILE A 224 -5.42 -31.50 -3.27
C ILE A 224 -4.73 -32.82 -3.63
N GLU A 225 -4.06 -32.88 -4.78
CA GLU A 225 -3.35 -34.09 -5.26
C GLU A 225 -4.23 -35.36 -5.21
N ASN A 226 -5.46 -35.26 -5.71
CA ASN A 226 -6.47 -36.32 -5.75
C ASN A 226 -7.00 -36.81 -4.38
N ALA A 227 -6.63 -36.16 -3.26
CA ALA A 227 -7.22 -36.43 -1.95
C ALA A 227 -8.10 -35.27 -1.50
N TRP A 228 -9.22 -35.57 -0.84
CA TRP A 228 -10.07 -34.55 -0.22
C TRP A 228 -9.60 -34.24 1.19
N TYR A 229 -9.57 -32.96 1.52
CA TYR A 229 -9.27 -32.41 2.84
C TYR A 229 -10.41 -31.49 3.27
N TYR A 230 -10.58 -31.31 4.57
CA TYR A 230 -11.51 -30.32 5.12
C TYR A 230 -10.76 -29.27 5.94
N PHE A 231 -11.06 -28.00 5.68
CA PHE A 231 -10.51 -26.85 6.39
C PHE A 231 -11.61 -26.10 7.13
N LEU A 232 -11.41 -25.81 8.41
CA LEU A 232 -12.35 -25.01 9.20
C LEU A 232 -12.41 -23.55 8.72
N ASN A 233 -13.34 -22.74 9.24
CA ASN A 233 -13.49 -21.32 8.90
C ASN A 233 -12.23 -20.50 9.22
N ASN A 234 -11.47 -20.94 10.22
CA ASN A 234 -10.15 -20.39 10.56
C ASN A 234 -9.01 -20.97 9.71
N GLY A 235 -9.32 -21.81 8.71
CA GLY A 235 -8.38 -22.44 7.79
C GLY A 235 -7.64 -23.65 8.32
N LYS A 236 -7.87 -24.08 9.57
CA LYS A 236 -7.19 -25.26 10.12
C LYS A 236 -7.71 -26.53 9.45
N MET A 237 -6.79 -27.34 8.94
CA MET A 237 -7.07 -28.66 8.38
C MET A 237 -7.55 -29.61 9.48
N VAL A 238 -8.65 -30.31 9.23
CA VAL A 238 -9.21 -31.31 10.15
C VAL A 238 -8.47 -32.64 10.00
N LYS A 239 -8.24 -33.32 11.12
CA LYS A 239 -7.80 -34.73 11.18
C LYS A 239 -8.81 -35.53 12.03
N GLY A 240 -8.99 -36.80 11.72
CA GLY A 240 -9.91 -37.69 12.43
C GLY A 240 -11.36 -37.53 11.97
N TRP A 241 -12.31 -37.75 12.88
CA TRP A 241 -13.74 -37.70 12.57
C TRP A 241 -14.21 -36.27 12.30
N LEU A 242 -14.91 -36.09 11.18
CA LEU A 242 -15.61 -34.87 10.79
C LEU A 242 -17.08 -35.20 10.62
N LYS A 243 -17.95 -34.32 11.12
CA LYS A 243 -19.38 -34.38 10.87
C LYS A 243 -19.81 -33.16 10.08
N GLU A 244 -20.53 -33.37 8.99
CA GLU A 244 -21.15 -32.30 8.21
C GLU A 244 -22.63 -32.64 8.00
N LYS A 245 -23.52 -31.84 8.61
CA LYS A 245 -24.96 -32.11 8.65
C LYS A 245 -25.23 -33.50 9.27
N SER A 246 -25.76 -34.44 8.49
CA SER A 246 -26.06 -35.82 8.90
C SER A 246 -24.96 -36.83 8.54
N HIS A 247 -23.90 -36.41 7.85
CA HIS A 247 -22.86 -37.30 7.34
C HIS A 247 -21.61 -37.24 8.20
N TYR A 248 -20.98 -38.40 8.38
CA TYR A 248 -19.70 -38.55 9.07
C TYR A 248 -18.62 -39.00 8.09
N TYR A 249 -17.44 -38.41 8.23
CA TYR A 249 -16.26 -38.66 7.42
C TYR A 249 -15.08 -38.90 8.35
N TYR A 250 -14.06 -39.60 7.85
CA TYR A 250 -12.80 -39.75 8.57
C TYR A 250 -11.63 -39.25 7.72
N LEU A 251 -10.86 -38.33 8.29
CA LEU A 251 -9.73 -37.64 7.68
C LEU A 251 -8.43 -38.23 8.25
N GLU A 252 -7.98 -39.35 7.68
CA GLU A 252 -6.72 -40.00 8.06
C GLU A 252 -5.53 -39.14 7.63
N ASP A 253 -4.80 -38.61 8.62
CA ASP A 253 -3.77 -37.58 8.39
C ASP A 253 -4.22 -36.35 7.59
N GLY A 254 -5.53 -36.09 7.59
CA GLY A 254 -6.17 -35.00 6.86
C GLY A 254 -6.81 -35.43 5.54
N LYS A 255 -6.50 -36.63 5.03
CA LYS A 255 -7.05 -37.17 3.79
C LYS A 255 -8.33 -37.94 4.06
N MET A 256 -9.39 -37.61 3.35
CA MET A 256 -10.66 -38.30 3.45
C MET A 256 -10.55 -39.73 2.94
N LEU A 257 -10.98 -40.69 3.75
CA LEU A 257 -11.13 -42.09 3.34
C LEU A 257 -12.32 -42.26 2.40
N VAL A 258 -12.16 -43.08 1.36
CA VAL A 258 -13.20 -43.44 0.37
C VAL A 258 -13.07 -44.91 0.00
N ASN A 259 -14.19 -45.55 -0.35
CA ASN A 259 -14.26 -46.94 -0.85
C ASN A 259 -13.41 -47.93 -0.04
N THR A 260 -13.45 -47.81 1.29
CA THR A 260 -12.59 -48.59 2.17
C THR A 260 -13.28 -48.95 3.48
N THR A 261 -12.73 -49.93 4.19
CA THR A 261 -13.12 -50.27 5.56
C THR A 261 -11.86 -50.26 6.42
N VAL A 262 -11.91 -49.50 7.53
CA VAL A 262 -10.78 -49.37 8.46
C VAL A 262 -11.23 -49.72 9.88
N THR A 263 -10.30 -50.22 10.70
CA THR A 263 -10.55 -50.44 12.13
C THR A 263 -10.00 -49.25 12.91
N LEU A 264 -10.89 -48.51 13.59
CA LEU A 264 -10.56 -47.35 14.41
C LEU A 264 -11.04 -47.65 15.84
N ASP A 265 -10.14 -47.53 16.82
CA ASP A 265 -10.43 -47.81 18.24
C ASP A 265 -11.13 -49.17 18.48
N GLY A 266 -10.72 -50.19 17.72
CA GLY A 266 -11.26 -51.55 17.82
C GLY A 266 -12.63 -51.78 17.16
N ARG A 267 -13.15 -50.79 16.42
CA ARG A 267 -14.41 -50.91 15.67
C ARG A 267 -14.15 -50.76 14.17
N SER A 268 -14.83 -51.55 13.36
CA SER A 268 -14.74 -51.47 11.89
C SER A 268 -15.73 -50.43 11.35
N PHE A 269 -15.22 -49.50 10.53
CA PHE A 269 -16.00 -48.47 9.86
C PHE A 269 -15.80 -48.56 8.34
N SER A 270 -16.90 -48.61 7.60
CA SER A 270 -16.92 -48.60 6.13
C SER A 270 -17.28 -47.23 5.59
N PHE A 271 -16.58 -46.79 4.54
CA PHE A 271 -16.76 -45.50 3.87
C PHE A 271 -17.06 -45.73 2.39
N ASN A 272 -18.09 -45.08 1.87
CA ASN A 272 -18.49 -45.20 0.46
C ASN A 272 -17.59 -44.38 -0.49
N GLU A 273 -17.96 -44.30 -1.77
CA GLU A 273 -17.19 -43.57 -2.79
C GLU A 273 -17.10 -42.06 -2.55
N TYR A 274 -18.03 -41.50 -1.79
CA TYR A 274 -18.08 -40.10 -1.37
C TYR A 274 -17.46 -39.89 0.01
N GLY A 275 -16.92 -40.94 0.63
CA GLY A 275 -16.27 -40.91 1.95
C GLY A 275 -17.24 -40.83 3.13
N VAL A 276 -18.54 -41.01 2.90
CA VAL A 276 -19.55 -41.06 3.96
C VAL A 276 -19.47 -42.40 4.68
N CYS A 277 -19.37 -42.35 6.01
CA CYS A 277 -19.43 -43.53 6.87
C CYS A 277 -20.80 -44.19 6.82
N THR A 278 -20.84 -45.50 6.54
CA THR A 278 -22.08 -46.30 6.48
C THR A 278 -22.25 -47.24 7.67
N SER A 279 -21.28 -47.26 8.59
CA SER A 279 -21.33 -48.01 9.85
C SER A 279 -21.98 -47.20 10.99
N ASP A 280 -22.26 -47.83 12.13
CA ASP A 280 -22.81 -47.15 13.31
C ASP A 280 -21.86 -46.06 13.83
N THR A 281 -22.35 -44.81 13.88
CA THR A 281 -21.61 -43.62 14.31
C THR A 281 -21.93 -43.20 15.74
N SER A 282 -22.59 -44.07 16.52
CA SER A 282 -22.89 -43.80 17.91
C SER A 282 -21.64 -43.60 18.76
N ASN A 283 -21.66 -42.57 19.61
CA ASN A 283 -20.61 -42.24 20.58
C ASN A 283 -19.23 -41.88 19.97
N LEU A 284 -19.20 -41.37 18.73
CA LEU A 284 -17.98 -40.83 18.14
C LEU A 284 -17.68 -39.42 18.67
N ASN A 285 -16.40 -39.13 18.93
CA ASN A 285 -15.91 -37.76 19.10
C ASN A 285 -15.53 -37.22 17.72
N PHE A 286 -16.11 -36.10 17.31
CA PHE A 286 -15.92 -35.53 15.97
C PHE A 286 -15.72 -34.02 16.02
N THR A 287 -15.11 -33.50 14.96
CA THR A 287 -15.10 -32.07 14.65
C THR A 287 -16.37 -31.76 13.87
N GLU A 288 -17.12 -30.74 14.26
CA GLU A 288 -18.23 -30.23 13.43
C GLU A 288 -17.66 -29.39 12.27
N ALA A 289 -18.17 -29.64 11.08
CA ALA A 289 -17.95 -28.82 9.91
C ALA A 289 -18.39 -27.37 10.16
N ASN A 290 -17.91 -26.46 9.32
CA ASN A 290 -18.27 -25.05 9.35
C ASN A 290 -19.79 -24.89 9.34
N THR A 291 -20.37 -24.55 10.50
CA THR A 291 -21.78 -24.22 10.59
C THR A 291 -21.98 -22.84 9.94
N GLN A 292 -23.04 -22.70 9.15
CA GLN A 292 -23.53 -21.40 8.69
C GLN A 292 -23.94 -20.59 9.93
N ASN A 293 -23.00 -19.83 10.51
CA ASN A 293 -23.27 -18.99 11.66
C ASN A 293 -23.81 -17.63 11.17
N ASN A 294 -25.12 -17.56 10.94
CA ASN A 294 -25.85 -16.33 11.24
C ASN A 294 -25.96 -16.21 12.76
N ASN A 295 -24.94 -15.62 13.38
CA ASN A 295 -25.05 -14.60 14.43
C ASN A 295 -23.77 -14.46 15.25
N ASN A 296 -23.46 -13.19 15.50
CA ASN A 296 -22.50 -12.68 16.47
C ASN A 296 -22.51 -13.45 17.79
N ASN A 297 -21.36 -14.01 18.15
CA ASN A 297 -20.78 -13.88 19.50
C ASN A 297 -19.40 -14.53 19.51
N ASN A 298 -18.36 -13.70 19.58
CA ASN A 298 -17.01 -14.17 19.90
C ASN A 298 -16.48 -13.35 21.08
N ASN A 299 -16.62 -13.92 22.27
CA ASN A 299 -15.82 -13.60 23.43
C ASN A 299 -14.98 -14.83 23.74
N ASN A 300 -13.72 -14.86 23.32
CA ASN A 300 -12.61 -15.03 24.26
C ASN A 300 -11.28 -14.64 23.62
N SER A 301 -10.53 -13.87 24.40
CA SER A 301 -9.19 -13.39 24.19
C SER A 301 -8.20 -14.56 24.22
N ASN A 302 -7.33 -14.66 23.21
CA ASN A 302 -5.92 -14.89 23.47
C ASN A 302 -5.04 -14.26 22.39
N ASN A 303 -4.06 -13.54 22.92
CA ASN A 303 -3.17 -12.59 22.30
C ASN A 303 -2.24 -13.22 21.25
N SER A 304 -2.38 -12.82 19.98
CA SER A 304 -1.22 -12.63 19.10
C SER A 304 -1.43 -11.32 18.34
N GLN A 305 -0.57 -10.35 18.62
CA GLN A 305 -0.60 -9.05 17.97
C GLN A 305 -0.25 -9.19 16.49
N GLY A 306 -1.26 -9.24 15.63
CA GLY A 306 -1.16 -8.82 14.23
C GLY A 306 -1.42 -7.31 14.14
N PRO A 307 -0.76 -6.56 13.24
CA PRO A 307 -1.02 -5.14 13.11
C PRO A 307 -2.46 -4.96 12.61
N GLY A 308 -3.26 -4.28 13.43
CA GLY A 308 -4.68 -4.05 13.16
C GLY A 308 -4.87 -3.38 11.80
N ALA A 309 -5.76 -3.98 11.00
CA ALA A 309 -6.44 -3.27 9.94
C ALA A 309 -7.26 -2.15 10.58
N ALA A 310 -6.71 -0.94 10.61
CA ALA A 310 -7.50 0.25 10.87
C ALA A 310 -8.46 0.45 9.69
N GLY A 311 -9.73 0.69 10.00
CA GLY A 311 -10.70 1.25 9.05
C GLY A 311 -10.17 2.55 8.40
N PRO A 312 -10.90 3.13 7.43
CA PRO A 312 -10.35 4.06 6.46
C PRO A 312 -9.95 5.40 7.09
N GLY A 313 -8.78 5.45 7.71
CA GLY A 313 -8.01 6.63 8.05
C GLY A 313 -6.68 6.48 7.33
N VAL A 314 -6.44 7.32 6.32
CA VAL A 314 -5.16 7.36 5.60
C VAL A 314 -4.11 7.89 6.58
N THR A 315 -3.40 6.99 7.24
CA THR A 315 -2.25 7.34 8.07
C THR A 315 -1.02 7.42 7.16
N GLY A 316 -0.37 8.58 7.14
CA GLY A 316 0.82 8.80 6.31
C GLY A 316 2.00 7.92 6.74
N PRO A 317 2.94 7.61 5.84
CA PRO A 317 4.16 6.88 6.18
C PRO A 317 5.03 7.69 7.16
N GLY A 318 5.22 7.17 8.38
CA GLY A 318 6.15 7.71 9.36
C GLY A 318 5.66 9.00 10.04
N GLY A 319 5.41 8.94 11.35
CA GLY A 319 5.07 10.11 12.17
C GLY A 319 6.25 11.08 12.28
N ASN A 320 6.38 12.00 11.33
CA ASN A 320 6.88 13.35 11.52
C ASN A 320 6.52 14.18 10.27
N SER A 321 5.31 14.75 10.26
CA SER A 321 4.77 15.52 9.14
C SER A 321 5.12 17.00 9.29
N SER A 322 6.02 17.52 8.45
CA SER A 322 6.08 18.95 8.14
C SER A 322 5.14 19.23 6.97
N THR A 323 3.88 19.54 7.28
CA THR A 323 2.87 19.99 6.31
C THR A 323 2.96 21.50 6.11
N GLU A 324 3.25 21.95 4.89
CA GLU A 324 2.81 23.26 4.41
C GLU A 324 1.67 23.05 3.42
N SER A 325 0.45 23.36 3.86
CA SER A 325 -0.76 23.39 3.05
C SER A 325 -0.81 24.68 2.24
N ASN A 326 -0.99 24.57 0.93
CA ASN A 326 -1.27 25.72 0.06
C ASN A 326 -2.79 25.80 -0.16
N THR A 327 -3.42 26.83 0.42
CA THR A 327 -4.85 27.13 0.30
C THR A 327 -5.12 28.14 -0.81
N SER A 328 -6.19 27.91 -1.61
CA SER A 328 -7.10 28.98 -2.07
C SER A 328 -8.41 28.43 -2.66
N PRO A 329 -9.51 29.21 -2.65
CA PRO A 329 -10.85 28.73 -2.33
C PRO A 329 -11.83 28.68 -3.52
N ASN A 330 -12.92 27.93 -3.36
CA ASN A 330 -14.11 28.00 -4.22
C ASN A 330 -15.38 28.11 -3.35
N PRO A 331 -16.30 29.08 -3.57
CA PRO A 331 -17.56 29.15 -2.88
C PRO A 331 -18.73 28.76 -3.79
N ASN A 332 -19.53 27.77 -3.38
CA ASN A 332 -21.00 27.78 -3.41
C ASN A 332 -21.54 26.36 -3.26
N ALA A 333 -22.38 26.13 -2.26
CA ALA A 333 -23.64 25.41 -2.44
C ALA A 333 -24.57 25.70 -1.26
N ASN A 334 -25.80 25.99 -1.64
CA ASN A 334 -26.89 26.52 -0.85
C ASN A 334 -27.72 25.40 -0.19
N GLN A 335 -28.48 25.80 0.83
CA GLN A 335 -29.30 25.04 1.78
C GLN A 335 -30.55 24.34 1.18
N SER A 336 -31.21 23.59 2.09
CA SER A 336 -32.66 23.34 2.28
C SER A 336 -33.10 21.90 1.94
N SER A 337 -33.40 21.00 2.89
CA SER A 337 -34.49 20.92 3.89
C SER A 337 -35.86 20.54 3.31
N SER A 338 -36.41 19.38 3.71
CA SER A 338 -37.81 19.23 4.15
C SER A 338 -38.15 17.81 4.66
N ASP A 339 -38.71 17.80 5.87
CA ASP A 339 -39.75 16.97 6.51
C ASP A 339 -40.40 15.83 5.68
N GLY A 340 -40.64 14.62 6.20
CA GLY A 340 -41.57 14.25 7.27
C GLY A 340 -42.52 13.10 6.80
N PRO A 341 -43.46 12.56 7.59
CA PRO A 341 -43.26 11.33 8.38
C PRO A 341 -44.34 10.21 8.27
N SER A 342 -44.07 9.05 8.93
CA SER A 342 -45.02 8.10 9.61
C SER A 342 -46.00 7.25 8.75
N ALA A 343 -46.57 6.08 9.10
CA ALA A 343 -46.72 5.27 10.32
C ALA A 343 -47.10 3.78 10.03
N GLN A 344 -46.74 2.87 10.95
CA GLN A 344 -47.47 1.70 11.54
C GLN A 344 -48.31 0.65 10.75
N GLY A 345 -47.82 -0.61 10.77
CA GLY A 345 -48.45 -1.89 11.26
C GLY A 345 -49.65 -2.55 10.53
N PRO A 346 -50.09 -3.79 10.88
CA PRO A 346 -49.50 -4.80 11.77
C PRO A 346 -49.53 -6.29 11.23
N SER A 347 -49.12 -7.18 12.14
CA SER A 347 -48.95 -8.64 12.19
C SER A 347 -50.09 -9.59 11.76
N GLY A 348 -49.70 -10.84 11.41
CA GLY A 348 -50.55 -12.04 11.44
C GLY A 348 -49.75 -13.34 11.69
N THR A 349 -50.17 -14.13 12.69
CA THR A 349 -49.62 -15.40 13.20
C THR A 349 -50.43 -16.62 12.73
N SER A 350 -49.80 -17.75 12.33
CA SER A 350 -49.78 -19.06 13.04
C SER A 350 -50.22 -20.24 12.09
N PRO A 351 -50.23 -21.53 12.49
CA PRO A 351 -49.12 -22.51 12.49
C PRO A 351 -49.45 -23.80 11.69
N ASN A 352 -48.49 -24.72 11.47
CA ASN A 352 -48.84 -26.15 11.30
C ASN A 352 -47.68 -27.14 11.56
N ALA A 353 -48.07 -28.34 11.97
CA ALA A 353 -47.29 -29.43 12.55
C ALA A 353 -46.82 -30.51 11.55
N SER A 354 -45.87 -31.31 12.04
CA SER A 354 -45.41 -32.68 11.70
C SER A 354 -45.85 -33.37 10.39
N SER A 355 -44.89 -33.96 9.68
CA SER A 355 -44.88 -35.40 9.37
C SER A 355 -43.53 -35.82 8.77
N GLY A 356 -43.15 -37.08 8.99
CA GLY A 356 -41.88 -37.66 8.56
C GLY A 356 -41.72 -37.70 7.04
N GLY A 357 -40.48 -37.51 6.61
CA GLY A 357 -40.05 -37.63 5.22
C GLY A 357 -38.59 -38.07 5.18
N THR A 358 -38.35 -39.10 4.37
CA THR A 358 -37.09 -39.61 3.84
C THR A 358 -35.90 -38.64 3.92
N ILE A 359 -34.76 -39.16 4.43
CA ILE A 359 -33.47 -38.47 4.41
C ILE A 359 -33.16 -38.11 2.95
N GLN A 360 -33.30 -36.82 2.63
CA GLN A 360 -32.95 -36.25 1.34
C GLN A 360 -31.42 -36.25 1.20
N PRO A 361 -30.86 -36.48 0.00
CA PRO A 361 -29.45 -36.24 -0.29
C PRO A 361 -29.12 -34.78 0.01
N GLY A 362 -28.53 -34.54 1.17
CA GLY A 362 -28.04 -33.24 1.55
C GLY A 362 -26.79 -32.97 0.75
N SER A 363 -26.89 -32.15 -0.30
CA SER A 363 -25.77 -31.54 -1.02
C SER A 363 -24.81 -30.94 0.00
N THR A 364 -23.76 -31.70 0.31
CA THR A 364 -22.54 -31.20 0.93
C THR A 364 -21.79 -30.44 -0.16
N THR A 365 -21.00 -29.43 0.20
CA THR A 365 -20.12 -28.79 -0.79
C THR A 365 -18.88 -29.64 -1.09
N GLY A 366 -18.80 -30.83 -0.49
CA GLY A 366 -17.76 -31.82 -0.67
C GLY A 366 -18.02 -32.77 -1.85
N PRO A 367 -17.25 -33.87 -1.97
CA PRO A 367 -17.38 -34.83 -3.07
C PRO A 367 -18.84 -35.27 -3.28
N GLN A 368 -19.30 -35.19 -4.54
CA GLN A 368 -20.67 -35.49 -5.01
C GLN A 368 -20.71 -36.75 -5.85
#